data_AF-A0A0K8UYU8-F1
#
_entry.id   AF-A0A0K8UYU8-F1
#
_cell.length_a   1.000
_cell.length_b   1.000
_cell.length_c   1.000
_cell.angle_alpha   90.00
_cell.angle_beta   90.00
_cell.angle_gamma   90.00
#
_symmetry.space_group_name_H-M   'P 1'
#
loop_
_entity.id
_entity.type
_entity.pdbx_description
1 polymer ?
#
loop_
_entity_poly.entity_id
_entity_poly.type
_entity_poly.pdbx_seq_one_letter_code
_entity_poly.pdbx_strand_id
1 'polypeptide(L)'
;MSANLQNSSTTLNSGENADTKKENILERLNKRNKERQNYLDVKIEQRNKENVELEGTDYFAQTFTERARAIEEQIQNISQISAATDRTTSNNADLTRIFADLTIQIQELQRYLTTSTMFLTDFKIKACQNTLNDLSGSCEECRLRLIPKKKFGFSGKKVAPKVLVNPRVVNISTDKVDMSEKSKTDSTSFTWTLSNRENDYICLEGDELNNKDITISNLKNCFVELRGHAGSVQISQAIDCTILCGPISRSLFAENCERTTLALACQQLRLHSSNNCRIYLHVTCRAIIEDCTQIEIADYNYNYTTIDEDFQLAGLDKAQNNYTDIADFNWLSPDVPSPNWTLLKNIPLPSWNELRSQKQQKTKVL
;
A
#
# COMPACT_ATOMS: atom_id res chain seq x y z
N MET A 1 50.48 -38.83 -86.53
CA MET A 1 50.64 -39.32 -85.14
C MET A 1 50.45 -38.13 -84.21
N SER A 2 49.61 -38.34 -83.20
CA SER A 2 49.05 -37.38 -82.26
C SER A 2 50.08 -36.71 -81.34
N ALA A 3 49.82 -35.47 -80.90
CA ALA A 3 50.02 -35.05 -79.50
C ALA A 3 49.41 -33.66 -79.20
N ASN A 4 48.59 -33.64 -78.14
CA ASN A 4 48.34 -32.60 -77.14
C ASN A 4 47.79 -31.21 -77.53
N LEU A 5 46.52 -31.00 -77.18
CA LEU A 5 46.05 -29.76 -76.54
C LEU A 5 45.45 -30.10 -75.17
N GLN A 6 46.15 -29.72 -74.10
CA GLN A 6 45.57 -29.52 -72.77
C GLN A 6 45.14 -28.06 -72.68
N ASN A 7 43.83 -27.83 -72.49
CA ASN A 7 43.27 -26.51 -72.24
C ASN A 7 43.00 -26.38 -70.73
N SER A 8 43.71 -25.47 -70.08
CA SER A 8 43.58 -25.15 -68.66
C SER A 8 42.35 -24.24 -68.45
N SER A 9 41.37 -24.72 -67.70
CA SER A 9 40.22 -23.92 -67.25
C SER A 9 40.55 -23.29 -65.89
N THR A 10 40.77 -21.98 -65.85
CA THR A 10 40.75 -21.23 -64.58
C THR A 10 40.34 -19.79 -64.89
N THR A 11 39.09 -19.43 -64.55
CA THR A 11 38.65 -18.12 -64.01
C THR A 11 37.13 -17.94 -64.12
N LEU A 12 36.37 -18.45 -63.15
CA LEU A 12 34.99 -18.03 -62.84
C LEU A 12 34.76 -18.26 -61.33
N ASN A 13 35.19 -17.35 -60.46
CA ASN A 13 34.89 -17.46 -59.02
C ASN A 13 34.84 -16.11 -58.25
N SER A 14 34.80 -14.98 -58.95
CA SER A 14 34.83 -13.64 -58.34
C SER A 14 33.47 -12.94 -58.26
N GLY A 15 32.48 -13.35 -59.08
CA GLY A 15 31.14 -12.75 -59.11
C GLY A 15 30.21 -13.23 -57.99
N GLU A 16 30.12 -14.54 -57.75
CA GLU A 16 29.21 -15.12 -56.75
C GLU A 16 29.47 -14.62 -55.32
N ASN A 17 30.74 -14.39 -54.97
CA ASN A 17 31.15 -13.91 -53.65
C ASN A 17 30.77 -12.44 -53.36
N ALA A 18 30.56 -11.63 -54.40
CA ALA A 18 30.17 -10.24 -54.25
C ALA A 18 28.65 -10.11 -54.01
N ASP A 19 27.85 -10.94 -54.69
CA ASP A 19 26.40 -10.97 -54.53
C ASP A 19 25.98 -11.54 -53.17
N THR A 20 26.65 -12.61 -52.69
CA THR A 20 26.40 -13.13 -51.33
C THR A 20 26.75 -12.11 -50.24
N LYS A 21 27.80 -11.30 -50.43
CA LYS A 21 28.14 -10.22 -49.48
C LYS A 21 27.07 -9.13 -49.49
N LYS A 22 26.54 -8.76 -50.66
CA LYS A 22 25.49 -7.76 -50.81
C LYS A 22 24.18 -8.23 -50.16
N GLU A 23 23.81 -9.49 -50.32
CA GLU A 23 22.66 -10.09 -49.65
C GLU A 23 22.83 -10.10 -48.12
N ASN A 24 23.98 -10.52 -47.60
CA ASN A 24 24.26 -10.51 -46.16
C ASN A 24 24.21 -9.10 -45.55
N ILE A 25 24.66 -8.08 -46.30
CA ILE A 25 24.56 -6.68 -45.87
C ILE A 25 23.11 -6.21 -45.86
N LEU A 26 22.33 -6.55 -46.88
CA LEU A 26 20.91 -6.19 -46.98
C LEU A 26 20.09 -6.87 -45.88
N GLU A 27 20.38 -8.12 -45.57
CA GLU A 27 19.73 -8.87 -44.50
C GLU A 27 20.05 -8.27 -43.12
N ARG A 28 21.33 -7.91 -42.87
CA ARG A 28 21.72 -7.17 -41.66
C ARG A 28 21.02 -5.82 -41.54
N LEU A 29 20.89 -5.09 -42.65
CA LEU A 29 20.21 -3.79 -42.67
C LEU A 29 18.72 -3.94 -42.38
N ASN A 30 18.07 -4.93 -42.98
CA ASN A 30 16.66 -5.24 -42.74
C ASN A 30 16.40 -5.70 -41.30
N LYS A 31 17.29 -6.52 -40.74
CA LYS A 31 17.24 -6.92 -39.32
C LYS A 31 17.34 -5.71 -38.40
N ARG A 32 18.31 -4.82 -38.65
CA ARG A 32 18.50 -3.60 -37.84
C ARG A 32 17.34 -2.62 -37.97
N ASN A 33 16.73 -2.51 -39.16
CA ASN A 33 15.53 -1.69 -39.36
C ASN A 33 14.31 -2.29 -38.66
N LYS A 34 14.14 -3.61 -38.68
CA LYS A 34 13.08 -4.31 -37.95
C LYS A 34 13.24 -4.18 -36.44
N GLU A 35 14.46 -4.29 -35.93
CA GLU A 35 14.80 -4.05 -34.52
C GLU A 35 14.50 -2.61 -34.10
N ARG A 36 14.86 -1.63 -34.94
CA ARG A 36 14.51 -0.21 -34.70
C ARG A 36 13.00 0.03 -34.70
N GLN A 37 12.26 -0.59 -35.61
CA GLN A 37 10.81 -0.46 -35.67
C GLN A 37 10.14 -1.06 -34.43
N ASN A 38 10.53 -2.29 -34.04
CA ASN A 38 10.04 -2.92 -32.82
C ASN A 38 10.35 -2.08 -31.58
N TYR A 39 11.55 -1.50 -31.49
CA TYR A 39 11.91 -0.60 -30.38
C TYR A 39 11.02 0.65 -30.33
N LEU A 40 10.74 1.26 -31.48
CA LEU A 40 9.84 2.41 -31.56
C LEU A 40 8.41 2.05 -31.16
N ASP A 41 7.91 0.89 -31.61
CA ASP A 41 6.56 0.42 -31.29
C ASP A 41 6.42 0.12 -29.79
N VAL A 42 7.40 -0.55 -29.17
CA VAL A 42 7.46 -0.78 -27.71
C VAL A 42 7.51 0.56 -26.96
N LYS A 43 8.28 1.55 -27.44
CA LYS A 43 8.39 2.86 -26.82
C LYS A 43 7.10 3.69 -26.94
N ILE A 44 6.38 3.56 -28.06
CA ILE A 44 5.06 4.19 -28.26
C ILE A 44 4.04 3.53 -27.33
N GLU A 45 4.05 2.19 -27.21
CA GLU A 45 3.18 1.46 -26.29
C GLU A 45 3.46 1.84 -24.82
N GLN A 46 4.72 1.99 -24.45
CA GLN A 46 5.14 2.41 -23.11
C GLN A 46 4.71 3.85 -22.81
N ARG A 47 4.92 4.79 -23.73
CA ARG A 47 4.42 6.17 -23.61
C ARG A 47 2.89 6.22 -23.54
N ASN A 48 2.20 5.37 -24.29
CA ASN A 48 0.74 5.29 -24.23
C ASN A 48 0.26 4.75 -22.88
N LYS A 49 0.95 3.78 -22.27
CA LYS A 49 0.68 3.30 -20.91
C LYS A 49 0.90 4.42 -19.87
N GLU A 50 2.00 5.17 -19.99
CA GLU A 50 2.29 6.33 -19.13
C GLU A 50 1.22 7.44 -19.26
N ASN A 51 0.76 7.72 -20.48
CA ASN A 51 -0.32 8.68 -20.72
C ASN A 51 -1.65 8.23 -20.11
N VAL A 52 -1.98 6.93 -20.18
CA VAL A 52 -3.19 6.37 -19.55
C VAL A 52 -3.13 6.46 -18.01
N GLU A 53 -1.94 6.29 -17.42
CA GLU A 53 -1.72 6.49 -15.97
C GLU A 53 -1.87 7.97 -15.55
N LEU A 54 -1.40 8.91 -16.38
CA LEU A 54 -1.59 10.36 -16.20
C LEU A 54 -3.07 10.77 -16.30
N GLU A 55 -3.80 10.25 -17.31
CA GLU A 55 -5.25 10.49 -17.45
C GLU A 55 -6.05 9.96 -16.25
N GLY A 56 -5.66 8.80 -15.69
CA GLY A 56 -6.26 8.25 -14.47
C GLY A 56 -6.03 9.12 -13.23
N THR A 57 -4.86 9.76 -13.15
CA THR A 57 -4.50 10.67 -12.06
C THR A 57 -5.30 11.97 -12.10
N ASP A 58 -5.51 12.54 -13.29
CA ASP A 58 -6.29 13.77 -13.46
C ASP A 58 -7.78 13.51 -13.26
N TYR A 59 -8.29 12.38 -13.77
CA TYR A 59 -9.66 11.94 -13.53
C TYR A 59 -9.94 11.72 -12.04
N PHE A 60 -8.99 11.11 -11.32
CA PHE A 60 -9.06 10.97 -9.88
C PHE A 60 -9.15 12.34 -9.19
N ALA A 61 -8.23 13.26 -9.51
CA ALA A 61 -8.17 14.56 -8.87
C ALA A 61 -9.47 15.35 -9.05
N GLN A 62 -10.04 15.32 -10.26
CA GLN A 62 -11.32 15.95 -10.55
C GLN A 62 -12.46 15.32 -9.74
N THR A 63 -12.61 13.99 -9.82
CA THR A 63 -13.69 13.25 -9.16
C THR A 63 -13.62 13.39 -7.63
N PHE A 64 -12.42 13.31 -7.06
CA PHE A 64 -12.20 13.47 -5.63
C PHE A 64 -12.58 14.88 -5.17
N THR A 65 -12.12 15.91 -5.89
CA THR A 65 -12.39 17.31 -5.56
C THR A 65 -13.88 17.63 -5.66
N GLU A 66 -14.56 17.13 -6.68
CA GLU A 66 -16.00 17.34 -6.88
C GLU A 66 -16.82 16.70 -5.74
N ARG A 67 -16.51 15.45 -5.38
CA ARG A 67 -17.18 14.77 -4.27
C ARG A 67 -16.89 15.43 -2.92
N ALA A 68 -15.64 15.81 -2.66
CA ALA A 68 -15.25 16.51 -1.44
C ALA A 68 -16.03 17.83 -1.30
N ARG A 69 -16.10 18.61 -2.38
CA ARG A 69 -16.84 19.87 -2.44
C ARG A 69 -18.34 19.66 -2.22
N ALA A 70 -18.95 18.63 -2.83
CA ALA A 70 -20.37 18.34 -2.65
C ALA A 70 -20.71 18.05 -1.17
N ILE A 71 -19.86 17.30 -0.47
CA ILE A 71 -20.00 17.02 0.97
C ILE A 71 -19.87 18.32 1.77
N GLU A 72 -18.88 19.15 1.45
CA GLU A 72 -18.67 20.44 2.12
C GLU A 72 -19.88 21.39 1.96
N GLU A 73 -20.42 21.51 0.74
CA GLU A 73 -21.61 22.32 0.46
C GLU A 73 -22.85 21.78 1.22
N GLN A 74 -23.00 20.46 1.34
CA GLN A 74 -24.07 19.87 2.16
C GLN A 74 -23.91 20.23 3.65
N ILE A 75 -22.71 20.11 4.21
CA ILE A 75 -22.42 20.50 5.61
C ILE A 75 -22.73 21.98 5.83
N GLN A 76 -22.31 22.86 4.90
CA GLN A 76 -22.58 24.30 4.99
C GLN A 76 -24.07 24.61 4.90
N ASN A 77 -24.81 24.00 3.97
CA ASN A 77 -26.26 24.20 3.84
C ASN A 77 -27.01 23.80 5.11
N ILE A 78 -26.66 22.66 5.71
CA ILE A 78 -27.25 22.20 6.98
C ILE A 78 -26.95 23.19 8.11
N SER A 79 -25.70 23.68 8.18
CA SER A 79 -25.30 24.67 9.18
C SER A 79 -26.08 25.99 9.05
N GLN A 80 -26.39 26.44 7.82
CA GLN A 80 -27.13 27.67 7.56
C GLN A 80 -28.64 27.53 7.83
N ILE A 81 -29.26 26.41 7.44
CA ILE A 81 -30.68 26.13 7.70
C ILE A 81 -30.98 26.16 9.21
N SER A 82 -30.03 25.66 10.01
CA SER A 82 -30.15 25.67 11.47
C SER A 82 -29.94 27.04 12.13
N ALA A 83 -29.25 27.97 11.46
CA ALA A 83 -29.04 29.33 11.92
C ALA A 83 -30.27 30.22 11.65
N ALA A 84 -31.03 29.90 10.60
CA ALA A 84 -32.24 30.63 10.19
C ALA A 84 -33.53 30.16 10.86
N THR A 85 -33.55 28.94 11.43
CA THR A 85 -34.77 28.33 12.00
C THR A 85 -34.66 28.24 13.52
N ASP A 86 -35.53 28.94 14.24
CA ASP A 86 -35.63 28.81 15.70
C ASP A 86 -35.77 27.34 16.13
N ARG A 87 -35.05 26.99 17.20
CA ARG A 87 -34.64 25.66 17.69
C ARG A 87 -35.74 24.62 17.98
N THR A 88 -36.97 24.81 17.53
CA THR A 88 -38.13 24.05 18.00
C THR A 88 -38.82 23.17 16.96
N THR A 89 -38.46 23.24 15.66
CA THR A 89 -39.22 22.54 14.60
C THR A 89 -38.38 21.75 13.60
N SER A 90 -37.08 21.55 13.84
CA SER A 90 -36.30 20.62 13.00
C SER A 90 -36.45 19.20 13.55
N ASN A 91 -37.06 18.29 12.78
CA ASN A 91 -37.18 16.88 13.14
C ASN A 91 -35.79 16.29 13.38
N ASN A 92 -35.43 16.04 14.64
CA ASN A 92 -34.15 15.40 15.00
C ASN A 92 -33.89 14.08 14.25
N ALA A 93 -34.95 13.37 13.85
CA ALA A 93 -34.85 12.16 13.04
C ALA A 93 -34.29 12.42 11.63
N ASP A 94 -34.66 13.54 11.00
CA ASP A 94 -34.19 13.90 9.66
C ASP A 94 -32.71 14.33 9.70
N LEU A 95 -32.30 15.11 10.71
CA LEU A 95 -30.89 15.48 10.91
C LEU A 95 -30.01 14.25 11.19
N THR A 96 -30.48 13.32 12.02
CA THR A 96 -29.74 12.09 12.31
C THR A 96 -29.51 11.26 11.05
N ARG A 97 -30.52 11.17 10.17
CA ARG A 97 -30.41 10.49 8.88
C ARG A 97 -29.43 11.20 7.94
N ILE A 98 -29.49 12.53 7.87
CA ILE A 98 -28.60 13.34 7.02
C ILE A 98 -27.14 13.19 7.45
N PHE A 99 -26.84 13.25 8.75
CA PHE A 99 -25.47 13.05 9.25
C PHE A 99 -24.97 11.61 9.05
N ALA A 100 -25.86 10.61 9.14
CA ALA A 100 -25.51 9.23 8.82
C ALA A 100 -25.15 9.09 7.32
N ASP A 101 -25.91 9.73 6.43
CA ASP A 101 -25.64 9.74 5.00
C ASP A 101 -24.32 10.45 4.65
N LEU A 102 -24.06 11.62 5.24
CA LEU A 102 -22.76 12.32 5.11
C LEU A 102 -21.59 11.47 5.58
N THR A 103 -21.76 10.71 6.66
CA THR A 103 -20.73 9.79 7.16
C THR A 103 -20.44 8.69 6.14
N ILE A 104 -21.47 8.13 5.51
CA ILE A 104 -21.31 7.12 4.44
C ILE A 104 -20.60 7.73 3.23
N GLN A 105 -21.00 8.93 2.78
CA GLN A 105 -20.35 9.62 1.65
C GLN A 105 -18.84 9.88 1.91
N ILE A 106 -18.47 10.28 3.12
CA ILE A 106 -17.07 10.46 3.52
C ILE A 106 -16.32 9.12 3.49
N GLN A 107 -16.92 8.04 3.99
CA GLN A 107 -16.33 6.69 3.94
C GLN A 107 -16.15 6.18 2.51
N GLU A 108 -17.12 6.44 1.61
CA GLU A 108 -17.00 6.10 0.20
C GLU A 108 -15.89 6.88 -0.49
N LEU A 109 -15.74 8.17 -0.18
CA LEU A 109 -14.66 9.01 -0.69
C LEU A 109 -13.28 8.54 -0.18
N GLN A 110 -13.21 8.08 1.07
CA GLN A 110 -12.01 7.47 1.63
C GLN A 110 -11.66 6.13 0.98
N ARG A 111 -12.66 5.29 0.70
CA ARG A 111 -12.46 4.06 -0.08
C ARG A 111 -11.95 4.38 -1.48
N TYR A 112 -12.51 5.39 -2.14
CA TYR A 112 -12.08 5.84 -3.46
C TYR A 112 -10.63 6.31 -3.48
N LEU A 113 -10.20 7.07 -2.47
CA LEU A 113 -8.78 7.42 -2.28
C LEU A 113 -7.93 6.16 -2.14
N THR A 114 -8.32 5.24 -1.27
CA THR A 114 -7.57 4.00 -0.97
C THR A 114 -7.36 3.16 -2.23
N THR A 115 -8.41 2.95 -3.03
CA THR A 115 -8.33 2.20 -4.29
C THR A 115 -7.50 2.90 -5.36
N SER A 116 -7.34 4.21 -5.26
CA SER A 116 -6.63 5.03 -6.24
C SER A 116 -5.19 5.35 -5.83
N THR A 117 -4.78 5.00 -4.60
CA THR A 117 -3.42 5.25 -4.07
C THR A 117 -2.31 4.77 -5.00
N MET A 118 -2.54 3.68 -5.74
CA MET A 118 -1.56 3.12 -6.68
C MET A 118 -1.15 4.10 -7.80
N PHE A 119 -1.98 5.10 -8.10
CA PHE A 119 -1.75 6.08 -9.17
C PHE A 119 -1.43 7.49 -8.63
N LEU A 120 -1.37 7.69 -7.32
CA LEU A 120 -1.21 9.02 -6.71
C LEU A 120 0.17 9.18 -6.07
N THR A 121 0.67 10.42 -6.10
CA THR A 121 1.89 10.79 -5.37
C THR A 121 1.58 10.98 -3.89
N ASP A 122 2.58 10.83 -3.03
CA ASP A 122 2.43 10.99 -1.57
C ASP A 122 1.90 12.35 -1.17
N PHE A 123 2.33 13.41 -1.87
CA PHE A 123 1.80 14.75 -1.68
C PHE A 123 0.28 14.80 -1.92
N LYS A 124 -0.20 14.16 -3.01
CA LYS A 124 -1.63 14.10 -3.33
C LYS A 124 -2.39 13.23 -2.34
N ILE A 125 -1.84 12.08 -1.96
CA ILE A 125 -2.44 11.19 -0.96
C ILE A 125 -2.63 11.93 0.36
N LYS A 126 -1.57 12.59 0.85
CA LYS A 126 -1.60 13.36 2.10
C LYS A 126 -2.55 14.55 2.03
N ALA A 127 -2.58 15.28 0.90
CA ALA A 127 -3.53 16.35 0.68
C ALA A 127 -4.99 15.84 0.76
N CYS A 128 -5.30 14.75 0.05
CA CYS A 128 -6.63 14.12 0.07
C CYS A 128 -6.99 13.58 1.47
N GLN A 129 -6.04 12.99 2.20
CA GLN A 129 -6.25 12.54 3.58
C GLN A 129 -6.55 13.72 4.52
N ASN A 130 -5.84 14.83 4.39
CA ASN A 130 -6.12 16.03 5.15
C ASN A 130 -7.52 16.56 4.86
N THR A 131 -7.92 16.63 3.58
CA THR A 131 -9.30 17.01 3.20
C THR A 131 -10.35 16.09 3.83
N LEU A 132 -10.13 14.78 3.85
CA LEU A 132 -11.04 13.82 4.49
C LEU A 132 -11.13 14.03 6.01
N ASN A 133 -10.00 14.32 6.67
CA ASN A 133 -9.98 14.62 8.10
C ASN A 133 -10.74 15.91 8.40
N ASP A 134 -10.54 16.95 7.59
CA ASP A 134 -11.23 18.24 7.73
C ASP A 134 -12.75 18.09 7.52
N LEU A 135 -13.17 17.31 6.51
CA LEU A 135 -14.58 17.00 6.27
C LEU A 135 -15.19 16.20 7.42
N SER A 136 -14.49 15.19 7.93
CA SER A 136 -14.95 14.39 9.08
C SER A 136 -15.08 15.25 10.34
N GLY A 137 -14.09 16.10 10.63
CA GLY A 137 -14.11 17.05 11.74
C GLY A 137 -15.24 18.05 11.63
N SER A 138 -15.41 18.67 10.46
CA SER A 138 -16.49 19.63 10.19
C SER A 138 -17.88 19.00 10.30
N CYS A 139 -18.03 17.76 9.82
CA CYS A 139 -19.27 17.00 9.95
C CYS A 139 -19.62 16.73 11.42
N GLU A 140 -18.65 16.28 12.22
CA GLU A 140 -18.87 15.98 13.65
C GLU A 140 -19.10 17.24 14.48
N GLU A 141 -18.38 18.34 14.21
CA GLU A 141 -18.61 19.63 14.85
C GLU A 141 -20.03 20.13 14.57
N CYS A 142 -20.46 20.08 13.30
CA CYS A 142 -21.81 20.44 12.89
C CYS A 142 -22.85 19.55 13.58
N ARG A 143 -22.61 18.23 13.63
CA ARG A 143 -23.48 17.26 14.31
C ARG A 143 -23.63 17.54 15.80
N LEU A 144 -22.54 17.82 16.51
CA LEU A 144 -22.56 18.12 17.95
C LEU A 144 -23.26 19.46 18.24
N ARG A 145 -23.12 20.43 17.33
CA ARG A 145 -23.80 21.73 17.42
C ARG A 145 -25.31 21.61 17.24
N LEU A 146 -25.75 20.75 16.32
CA LEU A 146 -27.18 20.60 15.96
C LEU A 146 -27.90 19.51 16.72
N ILE A 147 -27.17 18.51 17.21
CA ILE A 147 -27.69 17.42 18.05
C ILE A 147 -26.85 17.39 19.35
N PRO A 148 -27.03 18.36 20.25
CA PRO A 148 -26.31 18.37 21.52
C PRO A 148 -26.72 17.14 22.33
N LYS A 149 -25.73 16.39 22.84
CA LYS A 149 -26.00 15.29 23.78
C LYS A 149 -26.78 15.86 24.97
N LYS A 150 -27.93 15.25 25.31
CA LYS A 150 -28.66 15.59 26.53
C LYS A 150 -27.69 15.46 27.71
N LYS A 151 -27.36 16.59 28.35
CA LYS A 151 -26.65 16.53 29.64
C LYS A 151 -27.57 15.82 30.61
N PHE A 152 -27.10 14.75 31.23
CA PHE A 152 -27.74 14.09 32.37
C PHE A 152 -28.02 15.15 33.44
N GLY A 153 -29.20 15.73 33.41
CA GLY A 153 -29.67 16.66 34.41
C GLY A 153 -30.16 15.87 35.61
N PHE A 154 -29.29 15.66 36.59
CA PHE A 154 -29.74 15.30 37.93
C PHE A 154 -30.55 16.48 38.49
N SER A 155 -31.87 16.41 38.33
CA SER A 155 -32.79 17.34 38.99
C SER A 155 -32.67 17.13 40.50
N GLY A 156 -32.00 18.06 41.17
CA GLY A 156 -31.86 18.08 42.62
C GLY A 156 -33.20 18.30 43.30
N LYS A 157 -33.73 17.24 43.93
CA LYS A 157 -34.89 17.34 44.82
C LYS A 157 -34.41 17.60 46.26
N LYS A 158 -35.00 18.63 46.87
CA LYS A 158 -34.69 19.20 48.19
C LYS A 158 -34.65 18.15 49.32
N VAL A 159 -33.72 18.35 50.26
CA VAL A 159 -33.48 17.55 51.48
C VAL A 159 -34.46 17.92 52.59
N ALA A 160 -35.02 16.91 53.29
CA ALA A 160 -35.34 16.89 54.74
C ALA A 160 -35.62 15.40 55.17
N PRO A 161 -35.60 15.01 56.47
CA PRO A 161 -34.57 14.11 57.01
C PRO A 161 -35.03 12.71 57.52
N LYS A 162 -34.01 11.85 57.67
CA LYS A 162 -33.85 10.48 58.25
C LYS A 162 -34.97 9.84 59.10
N VAL A 163 -35.24 8.55 58.83
CA VAL A 163 -35.36 7.46 59.85
C VAL A 163 -34.79 6.14 59.29
N LEU A 164 -34.15 5.36 60.18
CA LEU A 164 -33.43 4.10 59.98
C LEU A 164 -34.34 2.85 59.90
N VAL A 165 -33.73 1.74 59.45
CA VAL A 165 -33.92 0.32 59.84
C VAL A 165 -34.31 -0.64 58.70
N ASN A 166 -33.41 -1.60 58.47
CA ASN A 166 -33.44 -2.84 57.65
C ASN A 166 -34.38 -3.92 58.30
N PRO A 167 -34.54 -5.18 57.83
CA PRO A 167 -34.23 -5.82 56.53
C PRO A 167 -35.33 -6.82 56.00
N ARG A 168 -35.14 -7.31 54.75
CA ARG A 168 -35.53 -8.63 54.13
C ARG A 168 -37.03 -9.02 54.04
N VAL A 169 -37.48 -9.39 52.82
CA VAL A 169 -37.95 -10.75 52.40
C VAL A 169 -38.47 -10.76 50.94
N VAL A 170 -37.74 -11.50 50.09
CA VAL A 170 -38.16 -12.52 49.09
C VAL A 170 -39.10 -12.21 47.90
N ASN A 171 -38.53 -12.45 46.71
CA ASN A 171 -39.03 -12.98 45.42
C ASN A 171 -40.35 -12.50 44.79
N ILE A 172 -40.29 -12.19 43.48
CA ILE A 172 -40.89 -12.99 42.39
C ILE A 172 -40.42 -12.45 41.02
N SER A 173 -39.83 -13.37 40.24
CA SER A 173 -39.67 -13.52 38.77
C SER A 173 -40.36 -12.50 37.83
N THR A 174 -39.81 -12.10 36.67
CA THR A 174 -39.40 -12.94 35.52
C THR A 174 -38.52 -12.16 34.51
N ASP A 175 -37.62 -12.89 33.86
CA ASP A 175 -37.09 -12.76 32.47
C ASP A 175 -36.96 -11.39 31.80
N LYS A 176 -35.72 -11.02 31.42
CA LYS A 176 -35.26 -11.02 30.01
C LYS A 176 -33.84 -10.44 29.84
N VAL A 177 -32.97 -11.30 29.32
CA VAL A 177 -31.83 -11.04 28.40
C VAL A 177 -30.82 -9.96 28.82
N ASP A 178 -29.69 -10.43 29.38
CA ASP A 178 -28.46 -9.67 29.56
C ASP A 178 -27.74 -9.56 28.19
N MET A 179 -27.88 -8.42 27.53
CA MET A 179 -26.99 -8.01 26.45
C MET A 179 -25.90 -7.15 27.06
N SER A 180 -24.75 -7.75 27.30
CA SER A 180 -23.51 -7.04 27.60
C SER A 180 -23.20 -6.09 26.43
N GLU A 181 -23.42 -4.79 26.62
CA GLU A 181 -22.95 -3.75 25.72
C GLU A 181 -21.42 -3.75 25.73
N LYS A 182 -20.82 -4.47 24.77
CA LYS A 182 -19.51 -4.09 24.25
C LYS A 182 -19.71 -2.76 23.54
N SER A 183 -19.39 -1.67 24.24
CA SER A 183 -19.26 -0.35 23.65
C SER A 183 -18.18 -0.40 22.56
N LYS A 184 -18.60 -0.60 21.31
CA LYS A 184 -17.82 -0.24 20.13
C LYS A 184 -17.65 1.27 20.15
N THR A 185 -16.48 1.72 20.55
CA THR A 185 -15.99 3.05 20.22
C THR A 185 -15.63 3.04 18.74
N ASP A 186 -16.57 3.47 17.90
CA ASP A 186 -16.28 3.91 16.54
C ASP A 186 -15.42 5.18 16.63
N SER A 187 -14.10 5.05 16.43
CA SER A 187 -13.20 6.17 16.19
C SER A 187 -12.87 6.25 14.72
N THR A 188 -13.40 7.27 14.05
CA THR A 188 -13.12 7.67 12.66
C THR A 188 -11.74 8.31 12.50
N SER A 189 -10.73 7.78 13.18
CA SER A 189 -9.32 8.15 12.98
C SER A 189 -8.59 7.01 12.27
N PHE A 190 -7.90 7.32 11.18
CA PHE A 190 -6.92 6.40 10.58
C PHE A 190 -5.99 5.90 11.69
N THR A 191 -6.08 4.62 12.00
CA THR A 191 -5.33 4.01 13.09
C THR A 191 -4.21 3.21 12.46
N TRP A 192 -2.98 3.65 12.69
CA TRP A 192 -1.80 2.86 12.36
C TRP A 192 -1.88 1.51 13.07
N THR A 193 -1.74 0.41 12.33
CA THR A 193 -1.70 -0.93 12.95
C THR A 193 -0.54 -1.02 13.94
N LEU A 194 0.63 -0.52 13.53
CA LEU A 194 1.82 -0.40 14.36
C LEU A 194 2.38 1.01 14.21
N SER A 195 2.56 1.74 15.32
CA SER A 195 3.25 3.02 15.25
C SER A 195 4.02 3.41 16.50
N ASN A 196 5.00 4.31 16.31
CA ASN A 196 5.76 4.97 17.38
C ASN A 196 6.41 3.95 18.33
N ARG A 197 7.22 3.05 17.76
CA ARG A 197 7.91 1.98 18.50
C ARG A 197 9.41 2.11 18.31
N GLU A 198 10.17 1.87 19.39
CA GLU A 198 11.63 1.87 19.35
C GLU A 198 12.19 0.67 20.13
N ASN A 199 13.23 0.02 19.61
CA ASN A 199 13.91 -1.12 20.22
C ASN A 199 13.00 -2.33 20.53
N ASP A 200 11.93 -2.51 19.75
CA ASP A 200 10.88 -3.48 20.05
C ASP A 200 10.95 -4.74 19.14
N TYR A 201 10.44 -5.85 19.66
CA TYR A 201 10.18 -7.06 18.89
C TYR A 201 8.67 -7.28 18.79
N ILE A 202 8.15 -7.25 17.57
CA ILE A 202 6.70 -7.29 17.31
C ILE A 202 6.42 -8.46 16.36
N CYS A 203 5.43 -9.29 16.70
CA CYS A 203 4.97 -10.38 15.87
C CYS A 203 3.44 -10.31 15.78
N LEU A 204 2.90 -10.09 14.58
CA LEU A 204 1.48 -10.19 14.28
C LEU A 204 1.21 -11.52 13.60
N GLU A 205 0.13 -12.21 13.98
CA GLU A 205 -0.19 -13.53 13.43
C GLU A 205 -1.71 -13.81 13.38
N GLY A 206 -2.11 -14.78 12.54
CA GLY A 206 -3.48 -15.26 12.45
C GLY A 206 -4.50 -14.17 12.08
N ASP A 207 -5.52 -14.01 12.92
CA ASP A 207 -6.65 -13.09 12.70
C ASP A 207 -6.25 -11.61 12.64
N GLU A 208 -5.05 -11.25 13.14
CA GLU A 208 -4.52 -9.89 13.04
C GLU A 208 -4.16 -9.51 11.60
N LEU A 209 -3.80 -10.50 10.77
CA LEU A 209 -3.34 -10.29 9.40
C LEU A 209 -4.37 -10.65 8.34
N ASN A 210 -5.13 -11.73 8.55
CA ASN A 210 -6.13 -12.34 7.65
C ASN A 210 -6.77 -11.40 6.59
N ASN A 211 -6.06 -11.17 5.48
CA ASN A 211 -6.38 -10.27 4.37
C ASN A 211 -6.66 -8.80 4.74
N LYS A 212 -6.21 -8.34 5.90
CA LYS A 212 -6.33 -6.96 6.38
C LYS A 212 -5.22 -6.08 5.82
N ASP A 213 -5.51 -4.79 5.69
CA ASP A 213 -4.49 -3.80 5.36
C ASP A 213 -3.70 -3.44 6.63
N ILE A 214 -2.38 -3.57 6.55
CA ILE A 214 -1.46 -3.35 7.66
C ILE A 214 -0.69 -2.06 7.43
N THR A 215 -0.74 -1.16 8.40
CA THR A 215 -0.07 0.15 8.32
C THR A 215 0.95 0.27 9.45
N ILE A 216 2.20 0.56 9.09
CA ILE A 216 3.35 0.61 10.00
C ILE A 216 3.97 2.00 9.87
N SER A 217 4.11 2.74 10.98
CA SER A 217 4.70 4.08 10.94
C SER A 217 5.59 4.45 12.11
N ASN A 218 6.68 5.17 11.84
CA ASN A 218 7.59 5.71 12.85
C ASN A 218 8.15 4.61 13.76
N LEU A 219 8.88 3.69 13.15
CA LEU A 219 9.59 2.59 13.84
C LEU A 219 11.09 2.84 13.81
N LYS A 220 11.77 2.54 14.93
CA LYS A 220 13.21 2.68 15.05
C LYS A 220 13.86 1.49 15.76
N ASN A 221 14.86 0.86 15.13
CA ASN A 221 15.54 -0.32 15.66
C ASN A 221 14.60 -1.49 16.04
N CYS A 222 13.46 -1.61 15.36
CA CYS A 222 12.48 -2.65 15.62
C CYS A 222 12.72 -3.90 14.77
N PHE A 223 12.30 -5.05 15.29
CA PHE A 223 12.21 -6.30 14.54
C PHE A 223 10.74 -6.71 14.46
N VAL A 224 10.15 -6.65 13.27
CA VAL A 224 8.72 -6.88 13.03
C VAL A 224 8.53 -8.13 12.18
N GLU A 225 7.63 -9.01 12.60
CA GLU A 225 7.22 -10.18 11.85
C GLU A 225 5.71 -10.16 11.61
N LEU A 226 5.29 -10.27 10.36
CA LEU A 226 3.90 -10.50 9.97
C LEU A 226 3.80 -11.95 9.49
N ARG A 227 3.31 -12.84 10.36
CA ARG A 227 3.15 -14.28 10.08
C ARG A 227 1.72 -14.60 9.69
N GLY A 228 1.43 -14.46 8.40
CA GLY A 228 0.10 -14.62 7.83
C GLY A 228 -0.01 -13.92 6.49
N HIS A 229 -1.14 -14.11 5.80
CA HIS A 229 -1.46 -13.34 4.61
C HIS A 229 -2.08 -11.98 4.94
N ALA A 230 -1.43 -10.90 4.51
CA ALA A 230 -1.97 -9.54 4.62
C ALA A 230 -2.62 -9.12 3.30
N GLY A 231 -3.59 -8.21 3.36
CA GLY A 231 -4.23 -7.66 2.16
C GLY A 231 -3.28 -6.72 1.39
N SER A 232 -2.81 -5.69 2.09
CA SER A 232 -1.76 -4.76 1.65
C SER A 232 -0.92 -4.36 2.84
N VAL A 233 0.31 -3.91 2.60
CA VAL A 233 1.18 -3.39 3.66
C VAL A 233 1.67 -2.00 3.27
N GLN A 234 1.51 -1.04 4.17
CA GLN A 234 2.07 0.30 4.05
C GLN A 234 3.06 0.56 5.17
N ILE A 235 4.27 0.96 4.82
CA ILE A 235 5.36 1.28 5.76
C ILE A 235 5.77 2.73 5.53
N SER A 236 5.78 3.54 6.58
CA SER A 236 6.23 4.93 6.51
C SER A 236 7.18 5.25 7.67
N GLN A 237 8.38 5.76 7.37
CA GLN A 237 9.36 6.13 8.40
C GLN A 237 9.83 4.94 9.25
N ALA A 238 10.69 4.10 8.67
CA ALA A 238 11.29 2.96 9.36
C ALA A 238 12.83 3.05 9.31
N ILE A 239 13.46 3.18 10.48
CA ILE A 239 14.90 3.42 10.61
C ILE A 239 15.56 2.28 11.38
N ASP A 240 16.64 1.71 10.86
CA ASP A 240 17.39 0.61 11.51
C ASP A 240 16.51 -0.64 11.80
N CYS A 241 15.44 -0.84 11.02
CA CYS A 241 14.46 -1.88 11.28
C CYS A 241 14.73 -3.16 10.48
N THR A 242 14.18 -4.28 10.95
CA THR A 242 14.04 -5.51 10.16
C THR A 242 12.57 -5.89 10.15
N ILE A 243 11.96 -5.93 8.97
CA ILE A 243 10.52 -6.19 8.80
C ILE A 243 10.36 -7.39 7.88
N LEU A 244 9.83 -8.48 8.42
CA LEU A 244 9.58 -9.73 7.73
C LEU A 244 8.09 -9.90 7.52
N CYS A 245 7.65 -9.92 6.28
CA CYS A 245 6.27 -10.08 5.89
C CYS A 245 6.07 -11.46 5.26
N GLY A 246 5.01 -12.14 5.67
CA GLY A 246 4.43 -13.21 4.87
C GLY A 246 3.87 -12.71 3.53
N PRO A 247 3.15 -13.57 2.80
CA PRO A 247 2.56 -13.26 1.49
C PRO A 247 1.53 -12.14 1.59
N ILE A 248 1.65 -11.15 0.71
CA ILE A 248 0.76 -9.99 0.66
C ILE A 248 -0.09 -10.10 -0.60
N SER A 249 -1.41 -10.14 -0.45
CA SER A 249 -2.36 -10.40 -1.53
C SER A 249 -2.25 -9.38 -2.67
N ARG A 250 -1.98 -8.11 -2.35
CA ARG A 250 -1.91 -7.01 -3.31
C ARG A 250 -0.52 -6.39 -3.33
N SER A 251 -0.36 -5.26 -2.66
CA SER A 251 0.83 -4.42 -2.78
C SER A 251 1.51 -4.17 -1.44
N LEU A 252 2.81 -3.93 -1.52
CA LEU A 252 3.56 -3.29 -0.45
C LEU A 252 4.03 -1.92 -0.93
N PHE A 253 3.66 -0.89 -0.17
CA PHE A 253 4.18 0.46 -0.32
C PHE A 253 5.06 0.81 0.87
N ALA A 254 6.27 1.28 0.62
CA ALA A 254 7.19 1.70 1.66
C ALA A 254 7.82 3.05 1.31
N GLU A 255 7.78 3.99 2.26
CA GLU A 255 8.41 5.30 2.12
C GLU A 255 9.30 5.64 3.31
N ASN A 256 10.32 6.46 3.08
CA ASN A 256 11.21 6.98 4.13
C ASN A 256 11.84 5.86 4.98
N CYS A 257 12.28 4.77 4.35
CA CYS A 257 12.99 3.69 5.02
C CYS A 257 14.50 3.94 4.95
N GLU A 258 15.19 3.83 6.09
CA GLU A 258 16.62 4.09 6.19
C GLU A 258 17.34 2.98 6.98
N ARG A 259 18.41 2.41 6.42
CA ARG A 259 19.15 1.29 7.06
C ARG A 259 18.22 0.13 7.46
N THR A 260 17.20 -0.14 6.65
CA THR A 260 16.15 -1.11 6.96
C THR A 260 16.29 -2.36 6.08
N THR A 261 16.05 -3.51 6.69
CA THR A 261 15.95 -4.79 5.99
C THR A 261 14.48 -5.19 5.86
N LEU A 262 14.03 -5.44 4.63
CA LEU A 262 12.67 -5.89 4.34
C LEU A 262 12.74 -7.29 3.73
N ALA A 263 11.91 -8.23 4.20
CA ALA A 263 11.69 -9.49 3.50
C ALA A 263 10.19 -9.61 3.22
N LEU A 264 9.79 -9.64 1.95
CA LEU A 264 8.38 -9.59 1.57
C LEU A 264 8.07 -10.34 0.27
N ALA A 265 6.85 -10.89 0.22
CA ALA A 265 6.27 -11.46 -0.99
C ALA A 265 4.97 -10.70 -1.31
N CYS A 266 4.82 -10.18 -2.52
CA CYS A 266 3.64 -9.40 -2.94
C CYS A 266 3.39 -9.48 -4.45
N GLN A 267 2.29 -8.91 -4.94
CA GLN A 267 2.11 -8.71 -6.38
C GLN A 267 2.93 -7.51 -6.88
N GLN A 268 2.90 -6.42 -6.12
CA GLN A 268 3.50 -5.14 -6.52
C GLN A 268 4.27 -4.52 -5.34
N LEU A 269 5.50 -4.09 -5.59
CA LEU A 269 6.30 -3.33 -4.64
C LEU A 269 6.49 -1.91 -5.16
N ARG A 270 6.25 -0.90 -4.31
CA ARG A 270 6.69 0.48 -4.57
C ARG A 270 7.46 1.00 -3.36
N LEU A 271 8.72 1.35 -3.58
CA LEU A 271 9.61 1.94 -2.59
C LEU A 271 9.90 3.40 -2.96
N HIS A 272 9.75 4.31 -2.01
CA HIS A 272 9.91 5.75 -2.22
C HIS A 272 10.84 6.37 -1.17
N SER A 273 11.61 7.40 -1.54
CA SER A 273 12.44 8.22 -0.61
C SER A 273 13.25 7.41 0.40
N SER A 274 13.81 6.27 -0.02
CA SER A 274 14.44 5.30 0.89
C SER A 274 15.92 5.14 0.60
N ASN A 275 16.71 4.94 1.65
CA ASN A 275 18.17 4.88 1.55
C ASN A 275 18.75 3.69 2.30
N ASN A 276 19.75 3.05 1.71
CA ASN A 276 20.51 1.95 2.32
C ASN A 276 19.58 0.84 2.85
N CYS A 277 18.70 0.35 1.98
CA CYS A 277 17.73 -0.69 2.30
C CYS A 277 18.09 -2.00 1.61
N ARG A 278 17.95 -3.10 2.33
CA ARG A 278 18.11 -4.45 1.77
C ARG A 278 16.75 -5.14 1.70
N ILE A 279 16.36 -5.61 0.53
CA ILE A 279 15.04 -6.17 0.27
C ILE A 279 15.19 -7.60 -0.26
N TYR A 280 14.66 -8.56 0.49
CA TYR A 280 14.49 -9.95 0.08
C TYR A 280 13.08 -10.06 -0.51
N LEU A 281 12.99 -10.20 -1.83
CA LEU A 281 11.77 -9.89 -2.58
C LEU A 281 11.25 -11.10 -3.37
N HIS A 282 9.96 -11.36 -3.22
CA HIS A 282 9.17 -12.12 -4.19
C HIS A 282 8.12 -11.19 -4.76
N VAL A 283 8.15 -10.95 -6.07
CA VAL A 283 7.19 -10.07 -6.73
C VAL A 283 6.64 -10.70 -7.99
N THR A 284 5.32 -10.87 -8.09
CA THR A 284 4.71 -11.54 -9.25
C THR A 284 4.50 -10.60 -10.43
N CYS A 285 4.26 -9.30 -10.18
CA CYS A 285 4.06 -8.31 -11.24
C CYS A 285 5.31 -7.43 -11.41
N ARG A 286 5.46 -6.39 -10.58
CA ARG A 286 6.51 -5.36 -10.77
C ARG A 286 6.95 -4.77 -9.44
N ALA A 287 8.23 -4.44 -9.37
CA ALA A 287 8.80 -3.62 -8.30
C ALA A 287 9.32 -2.30 -8.86
N ILE A 288 8.97 -1.21 -8.19
CA ILE A 288 9.32 0.17 -8.57
C ILE A 288 10.05 0.83 -7.40
N ILE A 289 11.13 1.54 -7.71
CA ILE A 289 11.79 2.45 -6.78
C ILE A 289 11.75 3.89 -7.33
N GLU A 290 11.62 4.86 -6.44
CA GLU A 290 11.57 6.29 -6.74
C GLU A 290 12.27 7.06 -5.61
N ASP A 291 13.10 8.05 -5.92
CA ASP A 291 13.89 8.82 -4.95
C ASP A 291 14.70 7.93 -3.97
N CYS A 292 15.15 6.77 -4.43
CA CYS A 292 15.87 5.79 -3.63
C CYS A 292 17.37 5.77 -3.94
N THR A 293 18.18 5.40 -2.95
CA THR A 293 19.63 5.19 -3.13
C THR A 293 20.13 4.00 -2.30
N GLN A 294 21.20 3.35 -2.75
CA GLN A 294 21.82 2.20 -2.07
C GLN A 294 20.83 1.07 -1.75
N ILE A 295 19.99 0.71 -2.72
CA ILE A 295 19.03 -0.40 -2.57
C ILE A 295 19.69 -1.71 -2.97
N GLU A 296 19.59 -2.71 -2.11
CA GLU A 296 20.13 -4.04 -2.36
C GLU A 296 18.97 -5.04 -2.45
N ILE A 297 18.87 -5.78 -3.54
CA ILE A 297 17.78 -6.74 -3.77
C ILE A 297 18.32 -8.17 -3.74
N ALA A 298 17.61 -9.09 -3.10
CA ALA A 298 17.89 -10.52 -3.07
C ALA A 298 16.58 -11.33 -3.14
N ASP A 299 16.70 -12.63 -3.34
CA ASP A 299 15.53 -13.53 -3.38
C ASP A 299 14.87 -13.63 -1.99
N TYR A 300 13.54 -13.74 -1.97
CA TYR A 300 12.78 -13.88 -0.74
C TYR A 300 13.03 -15.23 -0.08
N ASN A 301 13.40 -15.20 1.20
CA ASN A 301 13.80 -16.39 1.95
C ASN A 301 13.13 -16.51 3.33
N TYR A 302 12.10 -15.71 3.60
CA TYR A 302 11.39 -15.79 4.87
C TYR A 302 10.41 -16.97 4.87
N ASN A 303 10.44 -17.76 5.94
CA ASN A 303 9.73 -19.02 6.03
C ASN A 303 9.23 -19.25 7.46
N TYR A 304 7.99 -19.72 7.58
CA TYR A 304 7.35 -20.11 8.84
C TYR A 304 6.31 -21.20 8.57
N THR A 305 5.76 -21.82 9.62
CA THR A 305 5.00 -23.08 9.54
C THR A 305 3.85 -23.07 8.52
N THR A 306 3.09 -21.98 8.42
CA THR A 306 1.89 -21.87 7.56
C THR A 306 2.12 -21.10 6.26
N ILE A 307 3.37 -20.84 5.89
CA ILE A 307 3.70 -19.99 4.73
C ILE A 307 3.10 -20.49 3.41
N ASP A 308 3.06 -21.80 3.19
CA ASP A 308 2.52 -22.38 1.95
C ASP A 308 1.02 -22.08 1.78
N GLU A 309 0.26 -22.22 2.87
CA GLU A 309 -1.17 -21.89 2.90
C GLU A 309 -1.41 -20.39 2.70
N ASP A 310 -0.58 -19.54 3.32
CA ASP A 310 -0.68 -18.09 3.16
C ASP A 310 -0.38 -17.64 1.72
N PHE A 311 0.53 -18.29 0.99
CA PHE A 311 0.77 -18.00 -0.43
C PHE A 311 -0.47 -18.31 -1.28
N GLN A 312 -1.16 -19.41 -0.98
CA GLN A 312 -2.40 -19.78 -1.63
C GLN A 312 -3.51 -18.77 -1.32
N LEU A 313 -3.68 -18.39 -0.06
CA LEU A 313 -4.69 -17.41 0.37
C LEU A 313 -4.43 -16.01 -0.22
N ALA A 314 -3.16 -15.61 -0.34
CA ALA A 314 -2.75 -14.36 -0.97
C ALA A 314 -2.89 -14.39 -2.51
N GLY A 315 -3.11 -15.57 -3.11
CA GLY A 315 -3.17 -15.72 -4.57
C GLY A 315 -1.83 -15.43 -5.26
N LEU A 316 -0.70 -15.66 -4.58
CA LEU A 316 0.64 -15.51 -5.14
C LEU A 316 1.16 -16.84 -5.65
N ASP A 317 1.59 -16.88 -6.91
CA ASP A 317 2.29 -18.03 -7.47
C ASP A 317 3.78 -17.98 -7.09
N LYS A 318 4.24 -18.99 -6.34
CA LYS A 318 5.65 -19.15 -5.94
C LYS A 318 6.59 -19.35 -7.14
N ALA A 319 6.08 -19.85 -8.26
CA ALA A 319 6.88 -20.03 -9.47
C ALA A 319 7.08 -18.72 -10.25
N GLN A 320 6.26 -17.69 -10.00
CA GLN A 320 6.34 -16.39 -10.67
C GLN A 320 7.05 -15.37 -9.76
N ASN A 321 8.34 -15.14 -10.00
CA ASN A 321 9.12 -14.19 -9.23
C ASN A 321 10.00 -13.30 -10.13
N ASN A 322 9.67 -12.01 -10.20
CA ASN A 322 10.34 -10.99 -11.01
C ASN A 322 11.28 -10.09 -10.20
N TYR A 323 11.77 -10.54 -9.04
CA TYR A 323 12.61 -9.71 -8.15
C TYR A 323 13.91 -9.18 -8.76
N THR A 324 14.36 -9.74 -9.89
CA THR A 324 15.57 -9.29 -10.59
C THR A 324 15.33 -8.13 -11.55
N ASP A 325 14.08 -7.75 -11.80
CA ASP A 325 13.68 -6.67 -12.71
C ASP A 325 13.00 -5.53 -11.96
N ILE A 326 13.81 -4.58 -11.49
CA ILE A 326 13.36 -3.42 -10.72
C ILE A 326 13.37 -2.18 -11.60
N ALA A 327 12.22 -1.51 -11.68
CA ALA A 327 12.10 -0.25 -12.39
C ALA A 327 12.49 0.93 -11.47
N ASP A 328 13.55 1.64 -11.82
CA ASP A 328 13.88 2.92 -11.18
C ASP A 328 13.26 4.06 -11.96
N PHE A 329 12.26 4.71 -11.36
CA PHE A 329 11.46 5.74 -12.01
C PHE A 329 12.27 7.00 -12.33
N ASN A 330 13.30 7.31 -11.53
CA ASN A 330 14.14 8.48 -11.72
C ASN A 330 15.28 8.25 -12.71
N TRP A 331 15.50 7.01 -13.14
CA TRP A 331 16.61 6.66 -14.01
C TRP A 331 16.18 6.54 -15.47
N LEU A 332 16.31 7.64 -16.21
CA LEU A 332 15.86 7.74 -17.60
C LEU A 332 16.87 7.19 -18.64
N SER A 333 18.00 6.63 -18.21
CA SER A 333 19.04 6.13 -19.12
C SER A 333 18.87 4.63 -19.38
N PRO A 334 18.34 4.22 -20.55
CA PRO A 334 18.03 2.81 -20.82
C PRO A 334 19.28 1.94 -21.06
N ASP A 335 20.38 2.54 -21.50
CA ASP A 335 21.61 1.83 -21.87
C ASP A 335 22.54 1.56 -20.68
N VAL A 336 22.24 2.13 -19.52
CA VAL A 336 23.06 2.04 -18.31
C VAL A 336 22.18 1.56 -17.16
N PRO A 337 22.56 0.52 -16.40
CA PRO A 337 21.80 0.11 -15.23
C PRO A 337 21.73 1.25 -14.22
N SER A 338 20.60 1.37 -13.51
CA SER A 338 20.47 2.36 -12.45
C SER A 338 21.57 2.16 -11.39
N PRO A 339 22.22 3.24 -10.92
CA PRO A 339 23.18 3.17 -9.83
C PRO A 339 22.50 3.08 -8.44
N ASN A 340 21.18 3.28 -8.38
CA ASN A 340 20.44 3.41 -7.12
C ASN A 340 20.10 2.05 -6.50
N TRP A 341 20.17 0.97 -7.28
CA TRP A 341 19.93 -0.38 -6.80
C TRP A 341 20.89 -1.40 -7.39
N THR A 342 21.09 -2.50 -6.66
CA THR A 342 21.94 -3.61 -7.09
C THR A 342 21.31 -4.94 -6.69
N LEU A 343 21.58 -5.98 -7.50
CA LEU A 343 21.19 -7.34 -7.18
C LEU A 343 22.31 -8.04 -6.40
N LEU A 344 22.00 -8.50 -5.19
CA LEU A 344 22.92 -9.27 -4.36
C LEU A 344 23.04 -10.70 -4.88
N LYS A 345 24.08 -10.95 -5.69
CA LYS A 345 24.44 -12.29 -6.14
C LYS A 345 25.48 -12.88 -5.20
N ASN A 346 25.31 -14.14 -4.79
CA ASN A 346 26.28 -14.94 -4.03
C ASN A 346 26.55 -14.48 -2.59
N ILE A 347 25.60 -13.80 -1.95
CA ILE A 347 25.67 -13.50 -0.51
C ILE A 347 24.85 -14.55 0.24
N PRO A 348 25.37 -15.13 1.35
CA PRO A 348 24.58 -16.03 2.19
C PRO A 348 23.30 -15.32 2.65
N LEU A 349 22.16 -15.95 2.39
CA LEU A 349 20.88 -15.48 2.88
C LEU A 349 20.87 -15.46 4.42
N PRO A 350 20.25 -14.46 5.05
CA PRO A 350 20.26 -14.32 6.50
C PRO A 350 19.43 -15.44 7.15
N SER A 351 19.90 -15.91 8.30
CA SER A 351 19.14 -16.81 9.17
C SER A 351 18.18 -15.98 10.04
N TRP A 352 16.93 -15.83 9.59
CA TRP A 352 15.92 -15.05 10.32
C TRP A 352 15.69 -15.54 11.76
N ASN A 353 15.83 -16.85 11.99
CA ASN A 353 15.71 -17.45 13.32
C ASN A 353 16.84 -17.00 14.27
N GLU A 354 18.07 -16.87 13.77
CA GLU A 354 19.20 -16.35 14.55
C GLU A 354 19.01 -14.86 14.87
N LEU A 355 18.64 -14.04 13.89
CA LEU A 355 18.36 -12.62 14.12
C LEU A 355 17.23 -12.43 15.14
N ARG A 356 16.15 -13.22 15.04
CA ARG A 356 15.04 -13.21 16.00
C ARG A 356 15.54 -13.52 17.42
N SER A 357 16.35 -14.56 17.58
CA SER A 357 16.89 -14.97 18.88
C SER A 357 17.78 -13.88 19.49
N GLN A 358 18.63 -13.23 18.68
CA GLN A 358 19.47 -12.12 19.13
C GLN A 358 18.67 -10.90 19.59
N LYS A 359 17.60 -10.55 18.85
CA LYS A 359 16.73 -9.41 19.19
C LYS A 359 15.91 -9.68 20.45
N GLN A 360 15.32 -10.87 20.59
CA GLN A 360 14.58 -11.26 21.79
C GLN A 360 15.45 -11.30 23.05
N GLN A 361 16.74 -11.66 22.94
CA GLN A 361 17.67 -11.60 24.06
C GLN A 361 17.98 -10.16 24.47
N LYS A 362 18.19 -9.23 23.52
CA LYS A 362 18.45 -7.82 23.82
C LYS A 362 17.26 -7.13 24.49
N THR A 363 16.04 -7.44 24.06
CA THR A 363 14.82 -6.87 24.68
C THR A 363 14.59 -7.36 26.12
N LYS A 364 15.13 -8.52 26.52
CA LYS A 364 15.03 -9.02 27.91
C LYS A 364 16.08 -8.46 28.87
N VAL A 365 17.12 -7.80 28.36
CA VAL A 365 18.26 -7.29 29.15
C VAL A 365 18.15 -5.77 29.40
N LEU A 366 17.26 -5.10 28.67
CA LEU A 366 16.81 -3.71 28.91
C LEU A 366 15.57 -3.72 29.79
#